data_AF-I1LG51-F1
#
_entry.id   AF-I1LG51-F1
#
_cell.length_a   1.000
_cell.length_b   1.000
_cell.length_c   1.000
_cell.angle_alpha   90.00
_cell.angle_beta   90.00
_cell.angle_gamma   90.00
#
_symmetry.space_group_name_H-M   'P 1'
#
loop_
_entity.id
_entity.type
_entity.pdbx_description
1 polymer ?
#
loop_
_entity_poly.entity_id
_entity_poly.type
_entity_poly.pdbx_seq_one_letter_code
_entity_poly.pdbx_strand_id
1 'polypeptide(L)'
;MYRSSNIVARIFDRQICTPAPGTSVHHARRFYENLVPSYTVYEVECPDHSFRKFTDDGQYLISFSRNHQELIVYRPRWLSFSCKDEDCDKHDLPSRAKRFDSFFSQLYCVPLASCNELICKDFFLYMESNQLGLFATSTAQIHDAPAVGGAVHGVPSIEKITFLLLRLEDGEILDKKVFSNDFVNLTHNMGVFLYDDLLAIVSLRYQTIHILQIRDSGNLVDVRAIGEFCREDDELFLNSNAQGMALSDKNKQLQLPGNHIENHLHQGQPNLGNSFLSGIKQRLLSFIFQGLWNEERDDTLRIQRLRKKFYFHFQDYVDLIIWKVQFLDRHHLLIKFGSVDGGVSRNADHHPAFVAVYNMDTTEIVSFYQNSPDELYLLFEQFCDHFHATSRNSMYMNFISSHSNNIHALEQLRSIKDKASSSAQFVKKMLASLPFSCQSQSPSPYFDQSLFRFDDKLISATDRHRQSTDHPIKFILRRHPYSLKFKIKPGPEAGSMDGRAKKISSFLFHPILPLALSVQQTLFLQPSVVNIHFRR
;
A
#
# COMPACT_ATOMS: atom_id res chain seq x y z
N MET A 1 19.04 35.38 -9.46
CA MET A 1 18.26 36.30 -8.60
C MET A 1 17.87 35.57 -7.31
N TYR A 2 18.30 36.08 -6.14
CA TYR A 2 17.83 35.62 -4.85
C TYR A 2 16.34 35.98 -4.73
N ARG A 3 15.45 34.98 -4.65
CA ARG A 3 14.02 35.24 -4.40
C ARG A 3 13.86 35.63 -2.94
N SER A 4 13.00 36.62 -2.67
CA SER A 4 12.69 37.04 -1.31
C SER A 4 12.25 35.85 -0.46
N SER A 5 12.79 35.74 0.76
CA SER A 5 12.34 34.79 1.77
C SER A 5 11.04 35.23 2.44
N ASN A 6 10.64 36.49 2.25
CA ASN A 6 9.41 37.03 2.77
C ASN A 6 8.21 36.43 2.02
N ILE A 7 7.31 35.79 2.77
CA ILE A 7 6.12 35.11 2.22
C ILE A 7 5.20 36.09 1.50
N VAL A 8 4.97 37.27 2.07
CA VAL A 8 4.10 38.31 1.49
C VAL A 8 4.62 38.72 0.12
N ALA A 9 5.93 39.01 0.02
CA ALA A 9 6.56 39.32 -1.26
C ALA A 9 6.38 38.17 -2.28
N ARG A 10 6.52 36.91 -1.83
CA ARG A 10 6.34 35.74 -2.71
C ARG A 10 4.89 35.51 -3.13
N ILE A 11 3.91 35.86 -2.30
CA ILE A 11 2.50 35.83 -2.65
C ILE A 11 2.21 36.91 -3.69
N PHE A 12 2.67 38.14 -3.47
CA PHE A 12 2.52 39.22 -4.44
C PHE A 12 3.18 38.86 -5.78
N ASP A 13 4.41 38.37 -5.78
CA ASP A 13 5.09 37.87 -6.98
C ASP A 13 4.23 36.84 -7.72
N ARG A 14 3.59 35.91 -7.00
CA ARG A 14 2.72 34.90 -7.59
C ARG A 14 1.41 35.49 -8.14
N GLN A 15 0.89 36.55 -7.55
CA GLN A 15 -0.35 37.22 -8.00
C GLN A 15 -0.12 38.10 -9.22
N ILE A 16 1.04 38.77 -9.31
CA ILE A 16 1.31 39.77 -10.36
C ILE A 16 2.17 39.21 -11.51
N CYS A 17 3.03 38.22 -11.25
CA CYS A 17 3.88 37.64 -12.29
C CYS A 17 3.23 36.39 -12.90
N THR A 18 3.09 36.38 -14.22
CA THR A 18 2.75 35.15 -14.95
C THR A 18 4.02 34.31 -15.09
N PRO A 19 4.05 33.07 -14.56
CA PRO A 19 5.21 32.19 -14.74
C PRO A 19 5.35 31.81 -16.22
N ALA A 20 6.58 31.49 -16.65
CA ALA A 20 6.82 30.99 -17.99
C ALA A 20 5.96 29.73 -18.26
N PRO A 21 5.48 29.50 -19.49
CA PRO A 21 4.68 28.33 -19.83
C PRO A 21 5.32 27.03 -19.33
N GLY A 22 4.53 26.16 -18.71
CA GLY A 22 5.00 24.88 -18.15
C GLY A 22 5.75 24.95 -16.81
N THR A 23 5.99 26.14 -16.23
CA THR A 23 6.78 26.27 -14.99
C THR A 23 5.96 26.48 -13.72
N SER A 24 4.62 26.50 -13.82
CA SER A 24 3.70 26.76 -12.71
C SER A 24 3.91 25.78 -11.54
N VAL A 25 4.03 24.48 -11.83
CA VAL A 25 4.27 23.43 -10.83
C VAL A 25 5.58 23.69 -10.08
N HIS A 26 6.68 23.96 -10.79
CA HIS A 26 7.96 24.27 -10.14
C HIS A 26 7.91 25.55 -9.30
N HIS A 27 7.18 26.57 -9.75
CA HIS A 27 7.00 27.81 -9.00
C HIS A 27 6.21 27.58 -7.70
N ALA A 28 5.13 26.79 -7.78
CA ALA A 28 4.32 26.38 -6.63
C ALA A 28 5.15 25.52 -5.66
N ARG A 29 5.88 24.51 -6.16
CA ARG A 29 6.77 23.66 -5.33
C ARG A 29 7.77 24.51 -4.55
N ARG A 30 8.46 25.43 -5.23
CA ARG A 30 9.43 26.32 -4.58
C ARG A 30 8.82 27.25 -3.54
N PHE A 31 7.52 27.50 -3.53
CA PHE A 31 6.88 28.30 -2.48
C PHE A 31 7.07 27.67 -1.09
N TYR A 32 7.05 26.34 -1.02
CA TYR A 32 7.26 25.57 0.21
C TYR A 32 8.65 25.70 0.82
N GLU A 33 9.64 26.25 0.09
CA GLU A 33 10.95 26.63 0.68
C GLU A 33 10.83 27.74 1.75
N ASN A 34 9.69 28.45 1.77
CA ASN A 34 9.41 29.56 2.69
C ASN A 34 8.17 29.32 3.54
N LEU A 35 7.23 28.50 3.06
CA LEU A 35 6.08 28.03 3.84
C LEU A 35 6.46 26.75 4.60
N VAL A 36 7.16 26.91 5.74
CA VAL A 36 7.63 25.80 6.59
C VAL A 36 7.11 25.98 8.03
N PRO A 37 7.00 24.88 8.81
CA PRO A 37 6.81 24.97 10.25
C PRO A 37 7.92 25.82 10.88
N SER A 38 7.56 26.75 11.76
CA SER A 38 8.47 27.67 12.44
C SER A 38 8.41 27.57 13.97
N TYR A 39 7.37 26.91 14.50
CA TYR A 39 7.12 26.78 15.93
C TYR A 39 6.69 25.36 16.26
N THR A 40 6.91 24.92 17.50
CA THR A 40 6.49 23.61 18.00
C THR A 40 5.83 23.77 19.35
N VAL A 41 4.62 23.24 19.50
CA VAL A 41 4.05 22.97 20.82
C VAL A 41 4.41 21.55 21.21
N TYR A 42 5.19 21.41 22.26
CA TYR A 42 5.55 20.11 22.82
C TYR A 42 4.50 19.61 23.79
N GLU A 43 4.35 18.28 23.86
CA GLU A 43 3.52 17.59 24.86
C GLU A 43 2.08 18.15 24.88
N VAL A 44 1.48 18.20 23.68
CA VAL A 44 0.11 18.66 23.50
C VAL A 44 -0.83 17.72 24.23
N GLU A 45 -1.73 18.29 25.02
CA GLU A 45 -2.84 17.58 25.65
C GLU A 45 -3.78 17.07 24.55
N CYS A 46 -3.68 15.78 24.24
CA CYS A 46 -4.42 15.13 23.17
C CYS A 46 -5.29 13.99 23.70
N PRO A 47 -6.40 13.67 23.01
CA PRO A 47 -7.15 12.46 23.31
C PRO A 47 -6.30 11.22 23.08
N ASP A 48 -6.60 10.14 23.81
CA ASP A 48 -5.88 8.86 23.74
C ASP A 48 -6.34 8.05 22.51
N HIS A 49 -6.02 8.59 21.32
CA HIS A 49 -6.40 8.06 20.02
C HIS A 49 -5.17 7.60 19.23
N SER A 50 -5.39 6.62 18.35
CA SER A 50 -4.39 6.19 17.38
C SER A 50 -4.51 7.05 16.12
N PHE A 51 -3.67 8.08 15.99
CA PHE A 51 -3.62 8.92 14.79
C PHE A 51 -3.03 8.15 13.60
N ARG A 52 -3.79 8.06 12.50
CA ARG A 52 -3.42 7.26 11.32
C ARG A 52 -2.67 8.07 10.29
N LYS A 53 -3.37 8.94 9.55
CA LYS A 53 -2.81 9.86 8.56
C LYS A 53 -3.77 10.99 8.22
N PHE A 54 -3.25 12.05 7.59
CA PHE A 54 -4.09 12.99 6.86
C PHE A 54 -4.59 12.36 5.56
N THR A 55 -5.78 12.75 5.11
CA THR A 55 -6.19 12.50 3.72
C THR A 55 -5.24 13.22 2.78
N ASP A 56 -5.11 12.72 1.55
CA ASP A 56 -4.07 13.19 0.63
C ASP A 56 -4.34 14.65 0.15
N ASP A 57 -5.59 15.11 0.24
CA ASP A 57 -6.01 16.51 0.05
C ASP A 57 -5.90 17.37 1.32
N GLY A 58 -5.60 16.76 2.47
CA GLY A 58 -5.43 17.42 3.77
C GLY A 58 -6.72 17.87 4.45
N GLN A 59 -7.90 17.55 3.93
CA GLN A 59 -9.18 17.99 4.52
C GLN A 59 -9.46 17.34 5.87
N TYR A 60 -8.96 16.13 6.09
CA TYR A 60 -9.27 15.33 7.27
C TYR A 60 -8.01 14.70 7.88
N LEU A 61 -8.00 14.58 9.21
CA LEU A 61 -7.08 13.74 9.96
C LEU A 61 -7.86 12.51 10.44
N ILE A 62 -7.42 11.34 9.99
CA ILE A 62 -8.03 10.04 10.30
C ILE A 62 -7.39 9.48 11.57
N SER A 63 -8.21 9.03 12.50
CA SER A 63 -7.76 8.40 13.74
C SER A 63 -8.73 7.35 14.23
N PHE A 64 -8.27 6.49 15.14
CA PHE A 64 -9.06 5.42 15.72
C PHE A 64 -9.05 5.51 17.24
N SER A 65 -10.13 5.04 17.86
CA SER A 65 -10.18 4.89 19.32
C SER A 65 -9.09 3.93 19.81
N ARG A 66 -8.69 4.07 21.08
CA ARG A 66 -7.66 3.21 21.70
C ARG A 66 -8.00 1.72 21.62
N ASN A 67 -9.28 1.38 21.76
CA ASN A 67 -9.79 0.01 21.67
C ASN A 67 -10.02 -0.47 20.23
N HIS A 68 -9.72 0.36 19.23
CA HIS A 68 -9.89 0.07 17.80
C HIS A 68 -11.32 -0.36 17.44
N GLN A 69 -12.32 0.34 18.00
CA GLN A 69 -13.74 0.10 17.72
C GLN A 69 -14.38 1.23 16.89
N GLU A 70 -13.89 2.46 17.08
CA GLU A 70 -14.47 3.66 16.50
C GLU A 70 -13.47 4.39 15.61
N LEU A 71 -13.97 4.88 14.49
CA LEU A 71 -13.32 5.88 13.65
C LEU A 71 -13.62 7.26 14.21
N ILE A 72 -12.58 8.07 14.40
CA ILE A 72 -12.71 9.48 14.77
C ILE A 72 -12.06 10.31 13.66
N VAL A 73 -12.88 11.15 13.02
CA VAL A 73 -12.43 12.04 11.94
C VAL A 73 -12.35 13.45 12.47
N TYR A 74 -11.19 14.06 12.28
CA TYR A 74 -10.92 15.44 12.65
C TYR A 74 -10.80 16.32 11.41
N ARG A 75 -11.33 17.54 11.49
CA ARG A 75 -11.02 18.60 10.55
C ARG A 75 -9.84 19.42 11.08
N PRO A 76 -8.74 19.55 10.33
CA PRO A 76 -7.65 20.45 10.68
C PRO A 76 -8.15 21.90 10.74
N ARG A 77 -7.65 22.62 11.73
CA ARG A 77 -7.87 24.05 11.94
C ARG A 77 -6.52 24.72 12.14
N TRP A 78 -6.50 26.04 11.99
CA TRP A 78 -5.35 26.83 12.37
C TRP A 78 -5.52 27.39 13.76
N LEU A 79 -4.43 27.45 14.52
CA LEU A 79 -4.41 28.14 15.80
C LEU A 79 -4.77 29.60 15.56
N SER A 80 -5.88 30.04 16.12
CA SER A 80 -6.35 31.42 16.05
C SER A 80 -6.54 31.97 17.46
N PHE A 81 -5.89 33.09 17.77
CA PHE A 81 -6.08 33.81 19.02
C PHE A 81 -6.00 35.32 18.79
N SER A 82 -6.72 36.09 19.59
CA SER A 82 -6.61 37.54 19.61
C SER A 82 -5.52 37.97 20.57
N CYS A 83 -4.64 38.87 20.14
CA CYS A 83 -3.65 39.52 20.98
C CYS A 83 -3.89 41.04 20.90
N LYS A 84 -3.86 41.71 22.05
CA LYS A 84 -4.21 43.14 22.18
C LYS A 84 -3.01 44.07 22.01
N ASP A 85 -1.81 43.55 22.15
CA ASP A 85 -0.57 44.32 22.11
C ASP A 85 -0.01 44.38 20.67
N GLU A 86 0.80 45.40 20.34
CA GLU A 86 1.34 45.56 18.99
C GLU A 86 2.39 44.48 18.61
N ASP A 87 3.02 43.83 19.61
CA ASP A 87 4.20 42.97 19.45
C ASP A 87 3.90 41.48 19.75
N CYS A 88 2.77 40.98 19.24
CA CYS A 88 2.23 39.64 19.49
C CYS A 88 3.19 38.47 19.22
N ASP A 89 4.18 38.63 18.35
CA ASP A 89 5.12 37.56 17.99
C ASP A 89 6.08 37.19 19.13
N LYS A 90 6.35 38.12 20.05
CA LYS A 90 7.24 37.90 21.20
C LYS A 90 6.55 37.25 22.39
N HIS A 91 5.22 37.31 22.43
CA HIS A 91 4.46 36.73 23.54
C HIS A 91 4.44 35.20 23.46
N ASP A 92 4.39 34.54 24.60
CA ASP A 92 4.12 33.10 24.64
C ASP A 92 2.71 32.82 24.11
N LEU A 93 2.54 31.65 23.49
CA LEU A 93 1.22 31.23 23.04
C LEU A 93 0.28 31.05 24.24
N PRO A 94 -1.02 31.32 24.08
CA PRO A 94 -1.99 31.10 25.15
C PRO A 94 -1.97 29.64 25.59
N SER A 95 -2.24 29.38 26.87
CA SER A 95 -2.27 28.01 27.42
C SER A 95 -3.18 27.05 26.63
N ARG A 96 -4.26 27.57 26.03
CA ARG A 96 -5.16 26.83 25.14
C ARG A 96 -4.41 26.21 23.95
N ALA A 97 -3.36 26.84 23.42
CA ALA A 97 -2.56 26.30 22.32
C ALA A 97 -1.87 24.97 22.67
N LYS A 98 -1.76 24.60 23.96
CA LYS A 98 -1.29 23.29 24.39
C LYS A 98 -2.34 22.18 24.27
N ARG A 99 -3.57 22.49 23.84
CA ARG A 99 -4.64 21.52 23.64
C ARG A 99 -4.80 21.15 22.17
N PHE A 100 -5.06 19.87 21.93
CA PHE A 100 -5.29 19.33 20.58
C PHE A 100 -6.48 19.99 19.87
N ASP A 101 -7.53 20.34 20.61
CA ASP A 101 -8.74 20.98 20.08
C ASP A 101 -8.50 22.38 19.48
N SER A 102 -7.34 23.00 19.76
CA SER A 102 -6.93 24.26 19.14
C SER A 102 -6.51 24.11 17.68
N PHE A 103 -6.11 22.90 17.27
CA PHE A 103 -5.64 22.60 15.92
C PHE A 103 -6.59 21.65 15.17
N PHE A 104 -7.49 20.97 15.88
CA PHE A 104 -8.35 19.95 15.28
C PHE A 104 -9.74 20.00 15.91
N SER A 105 -10.77 20.11 15.08
CA SER A 105 -12.15 19.89 15.53
C SER A 105 -12.60 18.48 15.17
N GLN A 106 -13.06 17.71 16.15
CA GLN A 106 -13.72 16.45 15.89
C GLN A 106 -14.98 16.70 15.07
N LEU A 107 -15.11 16.06 13.91
CA LEU A 107 -16.33 16.12 13.10
C LEU A 107 -17.36 15.13 13.63
N TYR A 108 -16.95 13.87 13.76
CA TYR A 108 -17.79 12.78 14.26
C TYR A 108 -16.93 11.63 14.79
N CYS A 109 -17.59 10.73 15.51
CA CYS A 109 -17.07 9.45 15.99
C CYS A 109 -18.07 8.38 15.55
N VAL A 110 -17.64 7.41 14.75
CA VAL A 110 -18.51 6.37 14.17
C VAL A 110 -17.96 4.99 14.53
N PRO A 111 -18.77 4.10 15.13
CA PRO A 111 -18.36 2.72 15.36
C PRO A 111 -18.24 1.98 14.02
N LEU A 112 -17.05 1.48 13.70
CA LEU A 112 -16.83 0.67 12.50
C LEU A 112 -16.81 -0.82 12.81
N ALA A 113 -16.28 -1.19 13.98
CA ALA A 113 -16.23 -2.57 14.42
C ALA A 113 -17.41 -2.90 15.34
N SER A 114 -17.77 -4.18 15.37
CA SER A 114 -18.85 -4.69 16.21
C SER A 114 -18.45 -6.04 16.80
N CYS A 115 -19.03 -6.38 17.96
CA CYS A 115 -18.81 -7.65 18.63
C CYS A 115 -17.33 -7.91 18.95
N ASN A 116 -16.71 -8.87 18.24
CA ASN A 116 -15.32 -9.30 18.39
C ASN A 116 -14.40 -8.79 17.27
N GLU A 117 -14.92 -8.00 16.33
CA GLU A 117 -14.10 -7.36 15.31
C GLU A 117 -13.31 -6.19 15.90
N LEU A 118 -12.14 -5.90 15.32
CA LEU A 118 -11.34 -4.71 15.60
C LEU A 118 -11.01 -4.02 14.28
N ILE A 119 -10.94 -2.69 14.30
CA ILE A 119 -10.44 -1.90 13.18
C ILE A 119 -8.96 -2.25 12.95
N CYS A 120 -8.61 -2.59 11.71
CA CYS A 120 -7.21 -2.70 11.32
C CYS A 120 -6.61 -1.29 11.23
N LYS A 121 -5.97 -0.83 12.31
CA LYS A 121 -5.44 0.54 12.42
C LYS A 121 -4.45 0.92 11.31
N ASP A 122 -3.78 -0.06 10.69
CA ASP A 122 -2.78 0.18 9.63
C ASP A 122 -3.41 0.14 8.22
N PHE A 123 -4.72 -0.09 8.11
CA PHE A 123 -5.46 -0.11 6.86
C PHE A 123 -6.30 1.15 6.68
N PHE A 124 -6.06 1.87 5.59
CA PHE A 124 -6.90 2.99 5.15
C PHE A 124 -6.55 3.35 3.72
N LEU A 125 -7.57 3.46 2.86
CA LEU A 125 -7.44 3.98 1.50
C LEU A 125 -8.41 5.14 1.29
N TYR A 126 -7.93 6.21 0.67
CA TYR A 126 -8.69 7.42 0.40
C TYR A 126 -9.00 7.57 -1.09
N MET A 127 -10.24 7.87 -1.45
CA MET A 127 -10.66 8.20 -2.80
C MET A 127 -11.10 9.66 -2.86
N GLU A 128 -10.23 10.52 -3.39
CA GLU A 128 -10.41 11.98 -3.36
C GLU A 128 -11.67 12.47 -4.08
N SER A 129 -11.99 11.90 -5.25
CA SER A 129 -13.07 12.40 -6.13
C SER A 129 -14.39 12.61 -5.40
N ASN A 130 -14.73 11.68 -4.51
CA ASN A 130 -15.98 11.65 -3.77
C ASN A 130 -15.76 11.72 -2.24
N GLN A 131 -14.53 12.05 -1.81
CA GLN A 131 -14.10 12.07 -0.40
C GLN A 131 -14.48 10.79 0.37
N LEU A 132 -14.29 9.63 -0.27
CA LEU A 132 -14.61 8.34 0.35
C LEU A 132 -13.38 7.74 1.04
N GLY A 133 -13.61 7.15 2.20
CA GLY A 133 -12.63 6.36 2.93
C GLY A 133 -13.00 4.88 2.92
N LEU A 134 -12.05 4.02 2.58
CA LEU A 134 -12.18 2.58 2.73
C LEU A 134 -11.42 2.13 3.99
N PHE A 135 -12.15 1.49 4.90
CA PHE A 135 -11.65 0.95 6.16
C PHE A 135 -11.82 -0.57 6.18
N ALA A 136 -11.11 -1.23 7.08
CA ALA A 136 -11.24 -2.67 7.28
C ALA A 136 -11.32 -3.02 8.76
N THR A 137 -12.25 -3.90 9.10
CA THR A 137 -12.33 -4.56 10.41
C THR A 137 -12.10 -6.06 10.24
N SER A 138 -11.60 -6.70 11.28
CA SER A 138 -11.35 -8.14 11.28
C SER A 138 -11.49 -8.72 12.67
N THR A 139 -11.93 -9.97 12.75
CA THR A 139 -11.75 -10.80 13.95
C THR A 139 -10.29 -11.22 14.11
N ALA A 140 -9.97 -11.87 15.24
CA ALA A 140 -8.63 -12.39 15.48
C ALA A 140 -8.24 -13.49 14.47
N GLN A 141 -6.95 -13.56 14.15
CA GLN A 141 -6.41 -14.59 13.26
C GLN A 141 -6.40 -15.96 13.95
N ILE A 142 -6.82 -16.98 13.21
CA ILE A 142 -6.78 -18.40 13.60
C ILE A 142 -5.63 -19.04 12.80
N HIS A 143 -4.50 -19.26 13.45
CA HIS A 143 -3.28 -19.74 12.79
C HIS A 143 -3.39 -21.20 12.30
N ASP A 144 -4.06 -22.07 13.05
CA ASP A 144 -4.15 -23.52 12.76
C ASP A 144 -5.47 -23.90 12.08
N ALA A 145 -6.00 -23.04 11.21
CA ALA A 145 -7.28 -23.27 10.54
C ALA A 145 -7.17 -24.34 9.44
N PRO A 146 -8.07 -25.34 9.39
CA PRO A 146 -7.99 -26.45 8.44
C PRO A 146 -8.17 -25.99 6.99
N ALA A 147 -7.44 -26.62 6.06
CA ALA A 147 -7.48 -26.36 4.63
C ALA A 147 -8.74 -26.93 3.96
N VAL A 148 -9.90 -26.35 4.26
CA VAL A 148 -11.21 -26.78 3.72
C VAL A 148 -11.58 -25.95 2.48
N GLY A 149 -12.17 -26.60 1.47
CA GLY A 149 -12.79 -25.91 0.33
C GLY A 149 -11.80 -25.16 -0.57
N GLY A 150 -10.63 -25.73 -0.84
CA GLY A 150 -9.60 -25.10 -1.68
C GLY A 150 -8.68 -24.12 -0.94
N ALA A 151 -8.84 -23.98 0.38
CA ALA A 151 -7.94 -23.17 1.20
C ALA A 151 -6.49 -23.68 1.13
N VAL A 152 -5.53 -22.76 1.00
CA VAL A 152 -4.10 -23.07 1.01
C VAL A 152 -3.66 -23.51 2.41
N HIS A 153 -3.01 -24.67 2.48
CA HIS A 153 -2.45 -25.20 3.72
C HIS A 153 -1.38 -24.27 4.30
N GLY A 154 -1.45 -23.99 5.61
CA GLY A 154 -0.50 -23.13 6.32
C GLY A 154 -0.83 -21.63 6.28
N VAL A 155 -1.82 -21.20 5.50
CA VAL A 155 -2.35 -19.84 5.57
C VAL A 155 -3.32 -19.75 6.76
N PRO A 156 -3.25 -18.72 7.63
CA PRO A 156 -4.22 -18.52 8.70
C PRO A 156 -5.64 -18.25 8.16
N SER A 157 -6.64 -18.29 9.04
CA SER A 157 -8.00 -17.86 8.73
C SER A 157 -8.39 -16.67 9.59
N ILE A 158 -9.14 -15.73 9.04
CA ILE A 158 -9.89 -14.72 9.78
C ILE A 158 -11.35 -15.04 9.52
N GLU A 159 -12.08 -15.34 10.59
CA GLU A 159 -13.48 -15.74 10.52
C GLU A 159 -14.33 -14.70 9.77
N LYS A 160 -14.08 -13.42 10.02
CA LYS A 160 -14.79 -12.33 9.37
C LYS A 160 -13.86 -11.13 9.13
N ILE A 161 -13.77 -10.72 7.87
CA ILE A 161 -13.12 -9.49 7.43
C ILE A 161 -14.19 -8.62 6.79
N THR A 162 -14.34 -7.38 7.25
CA THR A 162 -15.32 -6.45 6.70
C THR A 162 -14.60 -5.22 6.16
N PHE A 163 -14.75 -4.95 4.87
CA PHE A 163 -14.39 -3.68 4.27
C PHE A 163 -15.59 -2.73 4.35
N LEU A 164 -15.37 -1.51 4.84
CA LEU A 164 -16.40 -0.49 4.99
C LEU A 164 -16.06 0.72 4.13
N LEU A 165 -16.96 1.08 3.23
CA LEU A 165 -16.88 2.30 2.44
C LEU A 165 -17.67 3.40 3.16
N LEU A 166 -17.01 4.50 3.47
CA LEU A 166 -17.57 5.60 4.28
C LEU A 166 -17.36 6.94 3.59
N ARG A 167 -18.37 7.81 3.64
CA ARG A 167 -18.24 9.21 3.20
C ARG A 167 -17.61 10.05 4.30
N LEU A 168 -16.45 10.65 4.03
CA LEU A 168 -15.69 11.35 5.07
C LEU A 168 -16.31 12.69 5.51
N GLU A 169 -17.20 13.26 4.71
CA GLU A 169 -17.85 14.54 5.04
C GLU A 169 -18.72 14.44 6.31
N ASP A 170 -19.49 13.36 6.45
CA ASP A 170 -20.51 13.19 7.49
C ASP A 170 -20.44 11.87 8.26
N GLY A 171 -19.60 10.92 7.83
CA GLY A 171 -19.40 9.65 8.52
C GLY A 171 -20.40 8.57 8.15
N GLU A 172 -21.19 8.75 7.09
CA GLU A 172 -22.14 7.74 6.63
C GLU A 172 -21.40 6.53 6.04
N ILE A 173 -21.71 5.34 6.56
CA ILE A 173 -21.25 4.06 5.98
C ILE A 173 -22.15 3.75 4.79
N LEU A 174 -21.61 3.86 3.58
CA LEU A 174 -22.36 3.72 2.33
C LEU A 174 -22.53 2.25 1.93
N ASP A 175 -21.48 1.45 2.08
CA ASP A 175 -21.50 0.04 1.68
C ASP A 175 -20.46 -0.80 2.43
N LYS A 176 -20.62 -2.12 2.37
CA LYS A 176 -19.80 -3.10 3.09
C LYS A 176 -19.53 -4.31 2.23
N LYS A 177 -18.28 -4.78 2.21
CA LYS A 177 -17.90 -6.07 1.62
C LYS A 177 -17.36 -7.00 2.70
N VAL A 178 -17.99 -8.15 2.89
CA VAL A 178 -17.59 -9.12 3.91
C VAL A 178 -16.94 -10.33 3.26
N PHE A 179 -15.81 -10.76 3.82
CA PHE A 179 -15.16 -12.04 3.54
C PHE A 179 -15.23 -12.90 4.79
N SER A 180 -15.58 -14.18 4.63
CA SER A 180 -15.73 -15.13 5.74
C SER A 180 -14.75 -16.27 5.62
N ASN A 181 -14.11 -16.63 6.74
CA ASN A 181 -13.11 -17.69 6.83
C ASN A 181 -11.97 -17.55 5.83
N ASP A 182 -11.52 -16.32 5.60
CA ASP A 182 -10.52 -15.97 4.60
C ASP A 182 -9.32 -15.26 5.25
N PHE A 183 -8.25 -15.02 4.50
CA PHE A 183 -7.12 -14.23 4.92
C PHE A 183 -6.76 -13.20 3.85
N VAL A 184 -7.03 -11.93 4.17
CA VAL A 184 -6.53 -10.77 3.43
C VAL A 184 -5.50 -10.07 4.31
N ASN A 185 -4.30 -9.81 3.79
CA ASN A 185 -3.26 -9.12 4.54
C ASN A 185 -3.56 -7.61 4.64
N LEU A 186 -4.29 -7.19 5.67
CA LEU A 186 -4.71 -5.79 5.85
C LEU A 186 -3.57 -4.85 6.28
N THR A 187 -2.49 -5.39 6.85
CA THR A 187 -1.41 -4.59 7.44
C THR A 187 -0.75 -3.72 6.37
N HIS A 188 -0.74 -2.41 6.57
CA HIS A 188 -0.18 -1.43 5.61
C HIS A 188 -0.68 -1.62 4.16
N ASN A 189 -1.99 -1.88 4.02
CA ASN A 189 -2.67 -2.05 2.74
C ASN A 189 -2.05 -3.17 1.86
N MET A 190 -1.41 -4.19 2.44
CA MET A 190 -0.61 -5.14 1.66
C MET A 190 -1.45 -6.00 0.70
N GLY A 191 -2.62 -6.46 1.14
CA GLY A 191 -3.52 -7.32 0.37
C GLY A 191 -4.54 -6.55 -0.46
N VAL A 192 -4.48 -5.21 -0.48
CA VAL A 192 -5.49 -4.39 -1.17
C VAL A 192 -4.82 -3.27 -1.94
N PHE A 193 -5.22 -3.09 -3.20
CA PHE A 193 -4.74 -2.02 -4.05
C PHE A 193 -5.90 -1.27 -4.68
N LEU A 194 -5.89 0.06 -4.59
CA LEU A 194 -6.85 0.94 -5.23
C LEU A 194 -6.20 1.65 -6.41
N TYR A 195 -6.85 1.66 -7.56
CA TYR A 195 -6.45 2.39 -8.76
C TYR A 195 -7.67 3.14 -9.29
N ASP A 196 -7.65 4.46 -9.13
CA ASP A 196 -8.81 5.33 -9.35
C ASP A 196 -10.03 4.84 -8.56
N ASP A 197 -10.97 4.16 -9.23
CA ASP A 197 -12.19 3.57 -8.68
C ASP A 197 -12.16 2.03 -8.64
N LEU A 198 -11.10 1.38 -9.15
CA LEU A 198 -10.94 -0.08 -9.12
C LEU A 198 -10.17 -0.53 -7.89
N LEU A 199 -10.73 -1.50 -7.18
CA LEU A 199 -10.18 -2.07 -5.96
C LEU A 199 -9.84 -3.55 -6.21
N ALA A 200 -8.60 -3.93 -5.98
CA ALA A 200 -8.16 -5.32 -5.96
C ALA A 200 -7.97 -5.77 -4.51
N ILE A 201 -8.61 -6.87 -4.11
CA ILE A 201 -8.48 -7.51 -2.80
C ILE A 201 -7.95 -8.93 -3.01
N VAL A 202 -6.81 -9.25 -2.40
CA VAL A 202 -6.18 -10.57 -2.52
C VAL A 202 -6.61 -11.45 -1.36
N SER A 203 -7.44 -12.45 -1.67
CA SER A 203 -7.67 -13.62 -0.83
C SER A 203 -6.43 -14.51 -0.87
N LEU A 204 -5.59 -14.44 0.17
CA LEU A 204 -4.40 -15.28 0.27
C LEU A 204 -4.79 -16.73 0.53
N ARG A 205 -5.88 -16.95 1.29
CA ARG A 205 -6.31 -18.31 1.66
C ARG A 205 -6.89 -19.05 0.47
N TYR A 206 -7.71 -18.40 -0.36
CA TYR A 206 -8.36 -19.03 -1.53
C TYR A 206 -7.75 -18.62 -2.87
N GLN A 207 -6.59 -17.95 -2.85
CA GLN A 207 -5.79 -17.63 -4.04
C GLN A 207 -6.60 -16.91 -5.12
N THR A 208 -7.47 -16.00 -4.69
CA THR A 208 -8.39 -15.26 -5.55
C THR A 208 -8.14 -13.75 -5.40
N ILE A 209 -8.05 -13.07 -6.54
CA ILE A 209 -7.99 -11.62 -6.63
C ILE A 209 -9.39 -11.13 -6.94
N HIS A 210 -10.05 -10.52 -5.98
CA HIS A 210 -11.36 -9.91 -6.15
C HIS A 210 -11.18 -8.50 -6.68
N ILE A 211 -11.71 -8.24 -7.88
CA ILE A 211 -11.76 -6.92 -8.50
C ILE A 211 -13.15 -6.34 -8.25
N LEU A 212 -13.20 -5.22 -7.53
CA LEU A 212 -14.41 -4.45 -7.26
C LEU A 212 -14.26 -3.05 -7.88
N GLN A 213 -15.38 -2.41 -8.14
CA GLN A 213 -15.45 -1.00 -8.53
C GLN A 213 -16.21 -0.21 -7.48
N ILE A 214 -15.63 0.89 -7.03
CA ILE A 214 -16.26 1.87 -6.15
C ILE A 214 -17.05 2.83 -7.04
N ARG A 215 -18.37 2.76 -7.02
CA ARG A 215 -19.23 3.65 -7.81
C ARG A 215 -19.37 5.01 -7.13
N ASP A 216 -19.60 6.05 -7.92
CA ASP A 216 -19.89 7.41 -7.41
C ASP A 216 -21.12 7.46 -6.50
N SER A 217 -22.05 6.52 -6.68
CA SER A 217 -23.21 6.33 -5.80
C SER A 217 -22.87 5.83 -4.39
N GLY A 218 -21.60 5.45 -4.13
CA GLY A 218 -21.17 4.92 -2.84
C GLY A 218 -21.33 3.41 -2.70
N ASN A 219 -21.30 2.65 -3.80
CA ASN A 219 -21.45 1.19 -3.77
C ASN A 219 -20.16 0.46 -4.14
N LEU A 220 -19.93 -0.69 -3.50
CA LEU A 220 -18.88 -1.64 -3.81
C LEU A 220 -19.45 -2.72 -4.75
N VAL A 221 -19.15 -2.61 -6.04
CA VAL A 221 -19.68 -3.53 -7.05
C VAL A 221 -18.61 -4.55 -7.41
N ASP A 222 -18.91 -5.84 -7.28
CA ASP A 222 -18.05 -6.90 -7.79
C ASP A 222 -17.96 -6.83 -9.32
N VAL A 223 -16.74 -6.80 -9.85
CA VAL A 223 -16.46 -6.76 -11.29
C VAL A 223 -15.96 -8.10 -11.79
N ARG A 224 -15.03 -8.73 -11.05
CA ARG A 224 -14.45 -10.02 -11.43
C ARG A 224 -13.75 -10.70 -10.26
N ALA A 225 -13.64 -12.02 -10.32
CA ALA A 225 -12.72 -12.81 -9.50
C ALA A 225 -11.67 -13.48 -10.41
N ILE A 226 -10.39 -13.36 -10.06
CA ILE A 226 -9.27 -13.95 -10.81
C ILE A 226 -8.54 -14.92 -9.89
N GLY A 227 -8.55 -16.22 -10.20
CA GLY A 227 -7.92 -17.25 -9.39
C GLY A 227 -8.00 -18.61 -10.07
N GLU A 228 -8.84 -19.49 -9.54
CA GLU A 228 -9.20 -20.79 -10.14
C GLU A 228 -9.82 -20.61 -11.54
N PHE A 229 -10.63 -19.56 -11.69
CA PHE A 229 -11.20 -19.11 -12.95
C PHE A 229 -10.66 -17.72 -13.30
N CYS A 230 -10.53 -17.42 -14.59
CA CYS A 230 -10.07 -16.12 -15.08
C CYS A 230 -11.17 -15.36 -15.83
N ARG A 231 -12.21 -16.06 -16.28
CA ARG A 231 -13.45 -15.52 -16.86
C ARG A 231 -14.65 -16.03 -16.07
N GLU A 232 -15.74 -15.28 -16.13
CA GLU A 232 -16.98 -15.57 -15.40
C GLU A 232 -17.65 -16.87 -15.88
N ASP A 233 -17.46 -17.24 -17.15
CA ASP A 233 -18.03 -18.41 -17.80
C ASP A 233 -17.10 -19.64 -17.81
N ASP A 234 -15.88 -19.54 -17.25
CA ASP A 234 -14.90 -20.63 -17.27
C ASP A 234 -15.44 -21.89 -16.58
N GLU A 235 -16.12 -21.76 -15.44
CA GLU A 235 -16.67 -22.90 -14.70
C GLU A 235 -17.74 -23.64 -15.52
N LEU A 236 -18.65 -22.89 -16.16
CA LEU A 236 -19.67 -23.44 -17.03
C LEU A 236 -19.05 -24.17 -18.22
N PHE A 237 -18.03 -23.58 -18.84
CA PHE A 237 -17.32 -24.15 -19.99
C PHE A 237 -16.61 -25.46 -19.63
N LEU A 238 -15.90 -25.51 -18.49
CA LEU A 238 -15.21 -26.70 -18.01
C LEU A 238 -16.18 -27.83 -17.67
N ASN A 239 -17.27 -27.52 -16.98
CA ASN A 239 -18.30 -28.50 -16.63
C ASN A 239 -19.01 -29.07 -17.87
N SER A 240 -19.30 -28.23 -18.86
CA SER A 240 -19.94 -28.66 -20.12
C SER A 240 -19.04 -29.62 -20.91
N ASN A 241 -17.73 -29.34 -20.98
CA ASN A 241 -16.77 -30.23 -21.65
C ASN A 241 -16.57 -31.55 -20.90
N ALA A 242 -16.52 -31.53 -19.57
CA ALA A 242 -16.40 -32.74 -18.77
C ALA A 242 -17.60 -33.69 -18.97
N GLN A 243 -18.82 -33.14 -19.03
CA GLN A 243 -20.02 -33.91 -19.34
C GLN A 243 -20.01 -34.49 -20.77
N GLY A 244 -19.53 -33.71 -21.74
CA GLY A 244 -19.36 -34.17 -23.13
C GLY A 244 -18.40 -35.36 -23.25
N MET A 245 -17.28 -35.35 -22.52
CA MET A 245 -16.34 -36.47 -22.49
C MET A 245 -16.92 -37.72 -21.79
N ALA A 246 -17.63 -37.54 -20.68
CA ALA A 246 -18.27 -38.66 -19.96
C ALA A 246 -19.35 -39.36 -20.80
N LEU A 247 -20.05 -38.63 -21.68
CA LEU A 247 -20.99 -39.20 -22.64
C LEU A 247 -20.27 -40.02 -23.73
N SER A 248 -19.10 -39.57 -24.17
CA SER A 248 -18.30 -40.31 -25.16
C SER A 248 -17.69 -41.60 -24.61
N ASP A 249 -17.37 -41.66 -23.31
CA ASP A 249 -16.87 -42.87 -22.67
C ASP A 249 -17.98 -43.91 -22.41
N LYS A 250 -19.20 -43.47 -22.10
CA LYS A 250 -20.36 -44.38 -22.02
C LYS A 250 -20.68 -45.05 -23.36
N ASN A 251 -20.48 -44.36 -24.47
CA ASN A 251 -20.65 -44.96 -25.81
C ASN A 251 -19.54 -45.95 -26.19
N LYS A 252 -18.36 -45.91 -25.54
CA LYS A 252 -17.30 -46.91 -25.72
C LYS A 252 -17.46 -48.14 -24.83
N GLN A 253 -18.16 -48.03 -23.68
CA GLN A 253 -18.42 -49.18 -22.79
C GLN A 253 -19.53 -50.12 -23.28
N LEU A 254 -20.34 -49.72 -24.27
CA LEU A 254 -21.39 -50.57 -24.86
C LEU A 254 -20.87 -51.63 -25.87
N GLN A 255 -19.56 -51.84 -26.01
CA GLN A 255 -18.98 -52.82 -26.95
C GLN A 255 -18.15 -53.96 -26.33
N LEU A 256 -18.36 -54.30 -25.04
CA LEU A 256 -17.73 -55.49 -24.44
C LEU A 256 -18.78 -56.37 -23.73
N PRO A 257 -18.98 -57.64 -24.14
CA PRO A 257 -19.77 -58.59 -23.37
C PRO A 257 -18.86 -59.34 -22.40
N GLY A 258 -19.12 -59.25 -21.08
CA GLY A 258 -18.40 -60.08 -20.12
C GLY A 258 -18.58 -59.69 -18.66
N ASN A 259 -19.50 -60.40 -18.00
CA ASN A 259 -19.62 -60.68 -16.56
C ASN A 259 -18.64 -60.00 -15.59
N HIS A 260 -19.17 -59.20 -14.65
CA HIS A 260 -19.06 -59.48 -13.22
C HIS A 260 -20.03 -58.59 -12.42
N ILE A 261 -20.87 -59.23 -11.62
CA ILE A 261 -21.72 -58.63 -10.60
C ILE A 261 -20.84 -58.45 -9.36
N GLU A 262 -20.63 -57.23 -8.88
CA GLU A 262 -20.42 -56.99 -7.45
C GLU A 262 -20.71 -55.53 -7.06
N ASN A 263 -21.39 -55.43 -5.92
CA ASN A 263 -21.90 -54.22 -5.28
C ASN A 263 -20.80 -53.26 -4.85
N HIS A 264 -20.88 -51.97 -5.22
CA HIS A 264 -20.31 -50.90 -4.39
C HIS A 264 -21.17 -49.65 -4.40
N LEU A 265 -21.87 -49.47 -3.28
CA LEU A 265 -22.57 -48.28 -2.85
C LEU A 265 -21.57 -47.32 -2.19
N HIS A 266 -20.83 -46.53 -2.96
CA HIS A 266 -20.08 -45.38 -2.43
C HIS A 266 -20.19 -44.21 -3.40
N GLN A 267 -20.96 -43.19 -2.99
CA GLN A 267 -20.94 -41.85 -3.58
C GLN A 267 -19.51 -41.32 -3.49
N GLY A 268 -18.81 -41.32 -4.62
CA GLY A 268 -17.47 -40.79 -4.73
C GLY A 268 -17.48 -39.27 -4.58
N GLN A 269 -16.86 -38.77 -3.52
CA GLN A 269 -16.20 -37.46 -3.59
C GLN A 269 -15.26 -37.48 -4.81
N PRO A 270 -15.26 -36.45 -5.67
CA PRO A 270 -14.31 -36.39 -6.76
C PRO A 270 -12.89 -36.41 -6.17
N ASN A 271 -12.08 -37.38 -6.59
CA ASN A 271 -10.68 -37.50 -6.20
C ASN A 271 -9.95 -36.17 -6.45
N LEU A 272 -9.72 -35.40 -5.39
CA LEU A 272 -9.05 -34.10 -5.43
C LEU A 272 -7.62 -34.20 -6.03
N GLY A 273 -7.03 -35.40 -5.98
CA GLY A 273 -5.65 -35.68 -6.37
C GLY A 273 -5.31 -35.56 -7.86
N ASN A 274 -6.31 -35.43 -8.75
CA ASN A 274 -6.12 -35.27 -10.20
C ASN A 274 -6.85 -34.04 -10.77
N SER A 275 -7.07 -33.00 -9.96
CA SER A 275 -7.60 -31.74 -10.52
C SER A 275 -6.57 -31.12 -11.45
N PHE A 276 -6.96 -30.87 -12.70
CA PHE A 276 -6.12 -30.13 -13.63
C PHE A 276 -5.85 -28.75 -13.05
N LEU A 277 -4.61 -28.27 -13.15
CA LEU A 277 -4.28 -26.89 -12.85
C LEU A 277 -5.14 -26.00 -13.74
N SER A 278 -5.86 -25.07 -13.13
CA SER A 278 -6.80 -24.16 -13.79
C SER A 278 -6.36 -22.69 -13.61
N GLY A 279 -7.07 -21.81 -14.33
CA GLY A 279 -7.01 -20.37 -14.15
C GLY A 279 -5.60 -19.79 -14.23
N ILE A 280 -5.28 -18.94 -13.25
CA ILE A 280 -4.07 -18.11 -13.29
C ILE A 280 -2.79 -18.95 -13.21
N LYS A 281 -2.79 -20.06 -12.44
CA LYS A 281 -1.63 -20.95 -12.32
C LYS A 281 -1.36 -21.67 -13.63
N GLN A 282 -2.40 -22.19 -14.28
CA GLN A 282 -2.29 -22.85 -15.57
C GLN A 282 -1.75 -21.90 -16.65
N ARG A 283 -2.26 -20.67 -16.69
CA ARG A 283 -1.83 -19.62 -17.62
C ARG A 283 -0.38 -19.23 -17.40
N LEU A 284 0.04 -19.13 -16.13
CA LEU A 284 1.44 -18.89 -15.76
C LEU A 284 2.36 -20.01 -16.25
N LEU A 285 2.02 -21.26 -15.98
CA LEU A 285 2.82 -22.40 -16.42
C LEU A 285 2.89 -22.50 -17.94
N SER A 286 1.77 -22.23 -18.62
CA SER A 286 1.72 -22.20 -20.08
C SER A 286 2.63 -21.12 -20.66
N PHE A 287 2.63 -19.92 -20.07
CA PHE A 287 3.51 -18.83 -20.47
C PHE A 287 4.99 -19.22 -20.31
N ILE A 288 5.37 -19.78 -19.16
CA ILE A 288 6.75 -20.22 -18.90
C ILE A 288 7.17 -21.30 -19.90
N PHE A 289 6.31 -22.28 -20.13
CA PHE A 289 6.57 -23.37 -21.08
C PHE A 289 6.75 -22.83 -22.50
N GLN A 290 5.83 -21.99 -22.98
CA GLN A 290 5.88 -21.42 -24.32
C GLN A 290 7.10 -20.54 -24.54
N GLY A 291 7.48 -19.72 -23.55
CA GLY A 291 8.71 -18.93 -23.61
C GLY A 291 9.95 -19.81 -23.82
N LEU A 292 10.10 -20.85 -22.99
CA LEU A 292 11.21 -21.80 -23.11
C LEU A 292 11.18 -22.63 -24.41
N TRP A 293 9.98 -22.97 -24.90
CA TRP A 293 9.79 -23.70 -26.15
C TRP A 293 10.21 -22.87 -27.37
N ASN A 294 9.86 -21.58 -27.37
CA ASN A 294 10.05 -20.68 -28.51
C ASN A 294 11.46 -20.07 -28.57
N GLU A 295 12.20 -20.03 -27.45
CA GLU A 295 13.57 -19.48 -27.42
C GLU A 295 14.58 -20.31 -28.22
N GLU A 296 14.44 -21.64 -28.23
CA GLU A 296 15.44 -22.56 -28.80
C GLU A 296 14.94 -23.19 -30.10
N ARG A 297 15.73 -23.11 -31.17
CA ARG A 297 15.34 -23.62 -32.50
C ARG A 297 15.67 -25.10 -32.69
N ASP A 298 16.73 -25.58 -32.07
CA ASP A 298 17.11 -26.99 -32.11
C ASP A 298 16.24 -27.82 -31.16
N ASP A 299 15.62 -28.89 -31.68
CA ASP A 299 14.70 -29.73 -30.91
C ASP A 299 15.38 -30.40 -29.70
N THR A 300 16.63 -30.82 -29.86
CA THR A 300 17.35 -31.53 -28.80
C THR A 300 17.70 -30.58 -27.65
N LEU A 301 18.24 -29.40 -27.97
CA LEU A 301 18.54 -28.35 -27.01
C LEU A 301 17.26 -27.82 -26.33
N ARG A 302 16.15 -27.70 -27.09
CA ARG A 302 14.84 -27.29 -26.55
C ARG A 302 14.36 -28.27 -25.49
N ILE A 303 14.34 -29.56 -25.79
CA ILE A 303 13.91 -30.61 -24.84
C ILE A 303 14.82 -30.62 -23.61
N GLN A 304 16.14 -30.48 -23.79
CA GLN A 304 17.07 -30.41 -22.66
C GLN A 304 16.82 -29.17 -21.77
N ARG A 305 16.55 -28.01 -22.36
CA ARG A 305 16.21 -26.78 -21.63
C ARG A 305 14.91 -26.94 -20.84
N LEU A 306 13.87 -27.47 -21.46
CA LEU A 306 12.58 -27.71 -20.80
C LEU A 306 12.75 -28.68 -19.62
N ARG A 307 13.51 -29.77 -19.79
CA ARG A 307 13.83 -30.68 -18.69
C ARG A 307 14.52 -29.97 -17.52
N LYS A 308 15.53 -29.15 -17.80
CA LYS A 308 16.35 -28.49 -16.77
C LYS A 308 15.65 -27.31 -16.08
N LYS A 309 14.85 -26.53 -16.81
CA LYS A 309 14.27 -25.27 -16.30
C LYS A 309 12.80 -25.39 -15.94
N PHE A 310 12.00 -26.11 -16.73
CA PHE A 310 10.56 -26.21 -16.52
C PHE A 310 10.20 -27.46 -15.71
N TYR A 311 10.50 -28.65 -16.22
CA TYR A 311 10.09 -29.90 -15.57
C TYR A 311 10.78 -30.13 -14.23
N PHE A 312 12.05 -29.72 -14.10
CA PHE A 312 12.77 -29.80 -12.83
C PHE A 312 12.14 -28.93 -11.74
N HIS A 313 11.65 -27.74 -12.08
CA HIS A 313 11.02 -26.79 -11.16
C HIS A 313 9.48 -26.81 -11.22
N PHE A 314 8.89 -27.83 -11.85
CA PHE A 314 7.45 -27.83 -12.13
C PHE A 314 6.63 -27.74 -10.84
N GLN A 315 6.99 -28.55 -9.83
CA GLN A 315 6.30 -28.53 -8.55
C GLN A 315 6.51 -27.19 -7.82
N ASP A 316 7.73 -26.63 -7.88
CA ASP A 316 8.01 -25.31 -7.30
C ASP A 316 7.07 -24.24 -7.87
N TYR A 317 6.80 -24.26 -9.18
CA TYR A 317 5.88 -23.33 -9.83
C TYR A 317 4.41 -23.60 -9.47
N VAL A 318 4.01 -24.87 -9.32
CA VAL A 318 2.65 -25.25 -8.89
C VAL A 318 2.36 -24.78 -7.47
N ASP A 319 3.36 -24.86 -6.59
CA ASP A 319 3.25 -24.51 -5.17
C ASP A 319 3.31 -23.00 -4.92
N LEU A 320 3.63 -22.20 -5.95
CA LEU A 320 3.57 -20.75 -5.85
C LEU A 320 2.15 -20.28 -5.51
N ILE A 321 2.09 -19.33 -4.57
CA ILE A 321 0.88 -18.63 -4.21
C ILE A 321 1.00 -17.14 -4.51
N ILE A 322 -0.10 -16.51 -4.90
CA ILE A 322 -0.24 -15.07 -5.02
C ILE A 322 -0.06 -14.48 -3.63
N TRP A 323 0.87 -13.55 -3.49
CA TRP A 323 1.12 -12.80 -2.25
C TRP A 323 0.48 -11.43 -2.26
N LYS A 324 0.60 -10.74 -3.39
CA LYS A 324 0.27 -9.32 -3.51
C LYS A 324 0.01 -8.96 -4.96
N VAL A 325 -0.88 -7.99 -5.14
CA VAL A 325 -1.28 -7.48 -6.44
C VAL A 325 -1.24 -5.96 -6.42
N GLN A 326 -0.97 -5.39 -7.59
CA GLN A 326 -1.04 -3.97 -7.87
C GLN A 326 -1.62 -3.77 -9.27
N PHE A 327 -2.42 -2.74 -9.47
CA PHE A 327 -2.72 -2.26 -10.83
C PHE A 327 -1.53 -1.48 -11.39
N LEU A 328 -1.15 -1.79 -12.62
CA LEU A 328 -0.25 -0.94 -13.43
C LEU A 328 -1.07 0.09 -14.23
N ASP A 329 -2.24 -0.36 -14.69
CA ASP A 329 -3.29 0.44 -15.32
C ASP A 329 -4.64 -0.28 -15.09
N ARG A 330 -5.71 0.15 -15.78
CA ARG A 330 -7.04 -0.47 -15.65
C ARG A 330 -7.15 -1.88 -16.22
N HIS A 331 -6.15 -2.35 -16.96
CA HIS A 331 -6.16 -3.62 -17.69
C HIS A 331 -5.10 -4.59 -17.16
N HIS A 332 -4.00 -4.10 -16.60
CA HIS A 332 -2.85 -4.90 -16.22
C HIS A 332 -2.62 -4.94 -14.71
N LEU A 333 -2.47 -6.16 -14.19
CA LEU A 333 -2.07 -6.43 -12.82
C LEU A 333 -0.59 -6.83 -12.77
N LEU A 334 0.14 -6.27 -11.81
CA LEU A 334 1.43 -6.78 -11.36
C LEU A 334 1.19 -7.73 -10.18
N ILE A 335 1.42 -9.01 -10.39
CA ILE A 335 1.14 -10.08 -9.42
C ILE A 335 2.46 -10.62 -8.89
N LYS A 336 2.63 -10.64 -7.56
CA LYS A 336 3.75 -11.29 -6.89
C LYS A 336 3.35 -12.68 -6.45
N PHE A 337 4.19 -13.65 -6.78
CA PHE A 337 4.07 -15.02 -6.37
C PHE A 337 5.24 -15.42 -5.46
N GLY A 338 5.00 -16.36 -4.56
CA GLY A 338 6.05 -16.99 -3.76
C GLY A 338 5.51 -18.14 -2.91
N SER A 339 6.31 -18.65 -1.97
CA SER A 339 5.88 -19.72 -1.06
C SER A 339 4.89 -19.26 0.01
N VAL A 340 4.18 -20.20 0.64
CA VAL A 340 3.25 -19.90 1.74
C VAL A 340 3.92 -19.13 2.88
N ASP A 341 5.13 -19.56 3.27
CA ASP A 341 5.88 -18.96 4.38
C ASP A 341 6.15 -17.46 4.16
N GLY A 342 6.46 -17.05 2.93
CA GLY A 342 6.73 -15.65 2.62
C GLY A 342 5.47 -14.78 2.57
N GLY A 343 4.32 -15.35 2.19
CA GLY A 343 3.06 -14.60 2.10
C GLY A 343 2.43 -14.26 3.45
N VAL A 344 2.67 -15.10 4.46
CA VAL A 344 2.15 -14.95 5.83
C VAL A 344 3.16 -14.25 6.75
N SER A 345 4.46 -14.31 6.42
CA SER A 345 5.52 -13.69 7.22
C SER A 345 5.54 -12.16 7.13
N ARG A 346 5.90 -11.52 8.25
CA ARG A 346 6.18 -10.07 8.28
C ARG A 346 7.48 -9.69 7.56
N ASN A 347 8.37 -10.65 7.32
CA ASN A 347 9.67 -10.47 6.66
C ASN A 347 9.76 -11.27 5.35
N ALA A 348 8.84 -11.03 4.43
CA ALA A 348 8.76 -11.71 3.14
C ALA A 348 10.01 -11.55 2.25
N ASP A 349 10.83 -10.51 2.49
CA ASP A 349 11.95 -10.11 1.63
C ASP A 349 13.05 -11.18 1.46
N HIS A 350 13.14 -12.14 2.38
CA HIS A 350 14.13 -13.21 2.31
C HIS A 350 13.73 -14.36 1.40
N HIS A 351 12.43 -14.55 1.16
CA HIS A 351 11.93 -15.66 0.34
C HIS A 351 12.08 -15.34 -1.16
N PRO A 352 12.31 -16.37 -2.01
CA PRO A 352 12.23 -16.21 -3.45
C PRO A 352 10.83 -15.69 -3.82
N ALA A 353 10.79 -14.67 -4.68
CA ALA A 353 9.55 -14.12 -5.17
C ALA A 353 9.64 -13.95 -6.69
N PHE A 354 8.52 -14.21 -7.34
CA PHE A 354 8.35 -14.10 -8.77
C PHE A 354 7.31 -13.03 -9.06
N VAL A 355 7.44 -12.36 -10.19
CA VAL A 355 6.52 -11.28 -10.55
C VAL A 355 5.99 -11.52 -11.94
N ALA A 356 4.68 -11.48 -12.12
CA ALA A 356 4.03 -11.59 -13.42
C ALA A 356 3.22 -10.33 -13.74
N VAL A 357 3.15 -9.97 -15.02
CA VAL A 357 2.17 -9.01 -15.52
C VAL A 357 1.03 -9.79 -16.13
N TYR A 358 -0.19 -9.57 -15.66
CA TYR A 358 -1.40 -10.23 -16.13
C TYR A 358 -2.35 -9.22 -16.76
N ASN A 359 -2.81 -9.47 -17.98
CA ASN A 359 -3.84 -8.69 -18.64
C ASN A 359 -5.21 -9.27 -18.28
N MET A 360 -6.03 -8.46 -17.61
CA MET A 360 -7.36 -8.87 -17.17
C MET A 360 -8.31 -9.09 -18.34
N ASP A 361 -8.24 -8.31 -19.41
CA ASP A 361 -9.17 -8.42 -20.54
C ASP A 361 -8.90 -9.66 -21.39
N THR A 362 -7.63 -9.86 -21.79
CA THR A 362 -7.24 -11.03 -22.59
C THR A 362 -7.12 -12.29 -21.76
N THR A 363 -7.02 -12.16 -20.43
CA THR A 363 -6.71 -13.23 -19.47
C THR A 363 -5.34 -13.86 -19.70
N GLU A 364 -4.37 -13.12 -20.21
CA GLU A 364 -3.04 -13.63 -20.53
C GLU A 364 -1.97 -13.13 -19.57
N ILE A 365 -0.95 -13.96 -19.34
CA ILE A 365 0.30 -13.51 -18.72
C ILE A 365 1.12 -12.84 -19.82
N VAL A 366 1.45 -11.57 -19.61
CA VAL A 366 2.21 -10.73 -20.56
C VAL A 366 3.70 -10.90 -20.34
N SER A 367 4.13 -10.99 -19.09
CA SER A 367 5.53 -11.23 -18.73
C SER A 367 5.65 -11.94 -17.40
N PHE A 368 6.77 -12.66 -17.22
CA PHE A 368 7.11 -13.35 -15.98
C PHE A 368 8.59 -13.18 -15.65
N TYR A 369 8.85 -12.66 -14.46
CA TYR A 369 10.17 -12.30 -13.98
C TYR A 369 10.58 -13.18 -12.81
N GLN A 370 11.73 -13.85 -12.95
CA GLN A 370 12.31 -14.73 -11.95
C GLN A 370 13.59 -14.11 -11.36
N ASN A 371 13.77 -14.21 -10.04
CA ASN A 371 15.02 -13.92 -9.29
C ASN A 371 15.98 -12.87 -9.88
N SER A 372 15.90 -11.64 -9.36
CA SER A 372 16.71 -10.48 -9.78
C SER A 372 16.57 -10.11 -11.26
N PRO A 373 15.35 -9.80 -11.74
CA PRO A 373 15.11 -9.44 -13.13
C PRO A 373 15.69 -8.06 -13.47
N ASP A 374 16.86 -8.05 -14.10
CA ASP A 374 17.52 -6.82 -14.55
C ASP A 374 16.60 -5.98 -15.46
N GLU A 375 15.79 -6.62 -16.30
CA GLU A 375 14.80 -5.95 -17.15
C GLU A 375 13.72 -5.21 -16.34
N LEU A 376 13.09 -5.89 -15.37
CA LEU A 376 12.10 -5.26 -14.49
C LEU A 376 12.74 -4.15 -13.64
N TYR A 377 14.01 -4.31 -13.24
CA TYR A 377 14.74 -3.25 -12.57
C TYR A 377 14.96 -2.04 -13.47
N LEU A 378 15.34 -2.22 -14.73
CA LEU A 378 15.50 -1.13 -15.69
C LEU A 378 14.18 -0.38 -15.89
N LEU A 379 13.08 -1.11 -16.05
CA LEU A 379 11.73 -0.52 -16.13
C LEU A 379 11.38 0.24 -14.85
N PHE A 380 11.66 -0.35 -13.69
CA PHE A 380 11.41 0.27 -12.40
C PHE A 380 12.23 1.55 -12.20
N GLU A 381 13.53 1.54 -12.55
CA GLU A 381 14.42 2.70 -12.41
C GLU A 381 13.96 3.86 -13.32
N GLN A 382 13.57 3.56 -14.57
CA GLN A 382 13.16 4.56 -15.55
C GLN A 382 11.73 5.07 -15.35
N PHE A 383 10.81 4.19 -14.92
CA PHE A 383 9.37 4.47 -14.89
C PHE A 383 8.75 4.30 -13.50
N CYS A 384 9.52 4.47 -12.42
CA CYS A 384 9.11 4.27 -11.03
C CYS A 384 7.75 4.90 -10.69
N ASP A 385 7.45 6.09 -11.20
CA ASP A 385 6.17 6.79 -10.96
C ASP A 385 4.94 6.03 -11.48
N HIS A 386 5.09 5.22 -12.53
CA HIS A 386 3.99 4.41 -13.07
C HIS A 386 3.58 3.30 -12.09
N PHE A 387 4.48 2.89 -11.20
CA PHE A 387 4.19 1.95 -10.12
C PHE A 387 3.61 2.65 -8.87
N HIS A 388 3.53 3.98 -8.83
CA HIS A 388 2.93 4.71 -7.70
C HIS A 388 1.56 5.29 -8.03
N ALA A 389 1.07 5.09 -9.26
CA ALA A 389 -0.10 5.77 -9.81
C ALA A 389 -1.38 5.46 -9.02
N THR A 390 -1.68 6.35 -8.07
CA THR A 390 -3.02 6.67 -7.58
C THR A 390 -3.23 8.15 -7.85
N SER A 391 -4.24 8.47 -8.68
CA SER A 391 -4.60 9.81 -9.18
C SER A 391 -3.43 10.64 -9.75
N ARG A 392 -3.13 10.45 -11.05
CA ARG A 392 -2.19 11.31 -11.80
C ARG A 392 -2.60 12.79 -11.84
N ASN A 393 -3.84 13.12 -11.50
CA ASN A 393 -4.41 14.44 -11.71
C ASN A 393 -4.27 15.35 -10.49
N SER A 394 -3.93 14.82 -9.32
CA SER A 394 -3.93 15.60 -8.07
C SER A 394 -2.60 16.33 -7.88
N MET A 395 -2.65 17.66 -7.87
CA MET A 395 -1.47 18.54 -7.90
C MET A 395 -0.45 18.31 -6.78
N TYR A 396 -0.89 17.86 -5.61
CA TYR A 396 -0.04 17.57 -4.45
C TYR A 396 0.71 16.23 -4.57
N MET A 397 0.26 15.29 -5.40
CA MET A 397 1.02 14.05 -5.64
C MET A 397 2.36 14.31 -6.32
N ASN A 398 2.52 15.46 -6.97
CA ASN A 398 3.78 15.90 -7.58
C ASN A 398 4.93 16.11 -6.57
N PHE A 399 4.65 16.12 -5.26
CA PHE A 399 5.68 16.22 -4.22
C PHE A 399 6.33 14.88 -3.88
N ILE A 400 5.69 13.78 -4.25
CA ILE A 400 6.25 12.44 -4.04
C ILE A 400 7.51 12.29 -4.89
N SER A 401 8.63 12.04 -4.23
CA SER A 401 9.93 11.90 -4.88
C SER A 401 10.22 10.44 -5.17
N SER A 402 10.55 10.14 -6.43
CA SER A 402 10.96 8.82 -6.90
C SER A 402 12.28 8.93 -7.67
N HIS A 403 12.90 7.78 -7.98
CA HIS A 403 14.13 7.76 -8.78
C HIS A 403 13.89 8.19 -10.24
N SER A 404 12.65 8.12 -10.75
CA SER A 404 12.31 8.56 -12.11
C SER A 404 12.01 10.06 -12.19
N ASN A 405 11.50 10.68 -11.12
CA ASN A 405 11.12 12.09 -11.13
C ASN A 405 12.06 13.05 -10.38
N ASN A 406 12.99 12.54 -9.57
CA ASN A 406 13.82 13.36 -8.70
C ASN A 406 15.31 13.02 -8.83
N ILE A 407 16.11 14.00 -9.26
CA ILE A 407 17.55 13.85 -9.45
C ILE A 407 18.29 13.46 -8.17
N HIS A 408 17.89 13.97 -7.00
CA HIS A 408 18.55 13.65 -5.74
C HIS A 408 18.21 12.25 -5.26
N ALA A 409 16.98 11.80 -5.46
CA ALA A 409 16.60 10.41 -5.21
C ALA A 409 17.36 9.47 -6.15
N LEU A 410 17.53 9.84 -7.42
CA LEU A 410 18.32 9.09 -8.39
C LEU A 410 19.81 9.05 -8.03
N GLU A 411 20.40 10.15 -7.58
CA GLU A 411 21.79 10.21 -7.10
C GLU A 411 21.99 9.33 -5.86
N GLN A 412 21.04 9.34 -4.92
CA GLN A 412 21.06 8.44 -3.77
C GLN A 412 21.03 6.98 -4.21
N LEU A 413 20.15 6.63 -5.16
CA LEU A 413 20.07 5.27 -5.73
C LEU A 413 21.38 4.84 -6.37
N ARG A 414 21.96 5.70 -7.21
CA ARG A 414 23.26 5.44 -7.86
C ARG A 414 24.36 5.24 -6.82
N SER A 415 24.41 6.07 -5.77
CA SER A 415 25.39 5.88 -4.68
C SER A 415 25.21 4.56 -3.94
N ILE A 416 23.97 4.10 -3.74
CA ILE A 416 23.70 2.80 -3.12
C ILE A 416 24.14 1.67 -4.07
N LYS A 417 23.87 1.80 -5.36
CA LYS A 417 24.28 0.84 -6.40
C LYS A 417 25.79 0.71 -6.48
N ASP A 418 26.53 1.82 -6.50
CA ASP A 418 27.99 1.83 -6.58
C ASP A 418 28.66 1.22 -5.33
N LYS A 419 27.98 1.27 -4.18
CA LYS A 419 28.44 0.67 -2.92
C LYS A 419 28.00 -0.78 -2.75
N ALA A 420 27.14 -1.30 -3.62
CA ALA A 420 26.64 -2.66 -3.50
C ALA A 420 27.73 -3.67 -3.89
N SER A 421 27.96 -4.67 -3.03
CA SER A 421 28.89 -5.76 -3.31
C SER A 421 28.42 -6.69 -4.43
N SER A 422 27.11 -6.70 -4.71
CA SER A 422 26.48 -7.56 -5.71
C SER A 422 25.32 -6.84 -6.39
N SER A 423 25.38 -6.76 -7.72
CA SER A 423 24.28 -6.22 -8.53
C SER A 423 22.98 -7.01 -8.31
N ALA A 424 23.07 -8.35 -8.29
CA ALA A 424 21.89 -9.21 -8.11
C ALA A 424 21.21 -9.00 -6.75
N GLN A 425 21.98 -8.83 -5.67
CA GLN A 425 21.42 -8.54 -4.34
C GLN A 425 20.83 -7.13 -4.27
N PHE A 426 21.47 -6.16 -4.93
CA PHE A 426 20.96 -4.81 -5.04
C PHE A 426 19.61 -4.78 -5.79
N VAL A 427 19.52 -5.43 -6.95
CA VAL A 427 18.28 -5.56 -7.73
C VAL A 427 17.19 -6.24 -6.89
N LYS A 428 17.50 -7.36 -6.23
CA LYS A 428 16.55 -8.03 -5.33
C LYS A 428 16.03 -7.09 -4.24
N LYS A 429 16.91 -6.31 -3.61
CA LYS A 429 16.56 -5.35 -2.57
C LYS A 429 15.65 -4.22 -3.11
N MET A 430 15.91 -3.75 -4.32
CA MET A 430 15.12 -2.65 -4.91
C MET A 430 13.73 -3.09 -5.31
N LEU A 431 13.64 -4.27 -5.92
CA LEU A 431 12.38 -4.86 -6.35
C LEU A 431 11.59 -5.51 -5.21
N ALA A 432 12.15 -5.65 -4.00
CA ALA A 432 11.45 -6.20 -2.84
C ALA A 432 10.15 -5.44 -2.52
N SER A 433 10.17 -4.12 -2.76
CA SER A 433 9.02 -3.22 -2.56
C SER A 433 7.90 -3.42 -3.58
N LEU A 434 8.17 -4.05 -4.73
CA LEU A 434 7.16 -4.37 -5.71
C LEU A 434 6.43 -5.66 -5.32
N PRO A 435 5.10 -5.70 -5.54
CA PRO A 435 4.22 -4.59 -5.84
C PRO A 435 4.08 -3.60 -4.66
N PHE A 436 3.90 -2.31 -4.94
CA PHE A 436 3.81 -1.29 -3.90
C PHE A 436 2.54 -1.46 -3.06
N SER A 437 2.61 -1.04 -1.80
CA SER A 437 1.40 -0.83 -1.00
C SER A 437 0.74 0.48 -1.42
N CYS A 438 -0.55 0.44 -1.70
CA CYS A 438 -1.32 1.60 -2.14
C CYS A 438 -1.31 2.71 -1.07
N GLN A 439 -1.14 3.96 -1.51
CA GLN A 439 -1.12 5.17 -0.67
C GLN A 439 -0.20 5.10 0.55
N SER A 440 0.96 4.44 0.39
CA SER A 440 1.92 4.21 1.47
C SER A 440 2.91 5.37 1.70
N GLN A 441 2.80 6.46 0.94
CA GLN A 441 3.69 7.62 1.01
C GLN A 441 2.90 8.89 1.25
N SER A 442 3.42 9.76 2.12
CA SER A 442 2.89 11.10 2.36
C SER A 442 3.23 12.01 1.17
N PRO A 443 2.23 12.70 0.56
CA PRO A 443 2.47 13.66 -0.51
C PRO A 443 2.89 15.04 0.01
N SER A 444 3.45 15.11 1.21
CA SER A 444 3.87 16.37 1.82
C SER A 444 5.06 17.00 1.06
N PRO A 445 5.02 18.31 0.79
CA PRO A 445 6.13 19.03 0.15
C PRO A 445 7.41 19.01 0.98
N TYR A 446 7.33 18.74 2.28
CA TYR A 446 8.49 18.65 3.16
C TYR A 446 9.31 17.38 2.95
N PHE A 447 8.73 16.37 2.29
CA PHE A 447 9.43 15.17 1.85
C PHE A 447 9.93 15.24 0.40
N ASP A 448 9.65 16.33 -0.31
CA ASP A 448 10.19 16.56 -1.65
C ASP A 448 11.71 16.72 -1.59
N GLN A 449 12.44 15.73 -2.09
CA GLN A 449 13.90 15.71 -2.02
C GLN A 449 14.55 16.78 -2.89
N SER A 450 13.80 17.44 -3.79
CA SER A 450 14.27 18.61 -4.55
C SER A 450 14.27 19.89 -3.74
N LEU A 451 13.43 19.96 -2.70
CA LEU A 451 13.30 21.13 -1.83
C LEU A 451 14.17 20.98 -0.58
N PHE A 452 14.10 19.82 0.07
CA PHE A 452 14.73 19.60 1.36
C PHE A 452 15.67 18.38 1.36
N ARG A 453 16.74 18.51 2.14
CA ARG A 453 17.59 17.41 2.61
C ARG A 453 17.27 17.15 4.07
N PHE A 454 17.00 15.90 4.40
CA PHE A 454 16.78 15.38 5.75
C PHE A 454 17.47 14.00 5.87
N ASP A 455 17.49 13.43 7.07
CA ASP A 455 18.04 12.09 7.29
C ASP A 455 16.93 11.03 7.13
N ASP A 456 16.95 10.35 5.98
CA ASP A 456 15.98 9.31 5.60
C ASP A 456 15.91 8.13 6.60
N LYS A 457 16.96 7.94 7.43
CA LYS A 457 16.95 6.90 8.48
C LYS A 457 16.06 7.28 9.67
N LEU A 458 15.93 8.58 9.94
CA LEU A 458 15.18 9.11 11.07
C LEU A 458 13.74 9.45 10.69
N ILE A 459 13.51 9.87 9.44
CA ILE A 459 12.20 10.27 8.93
C ILE A 459 12.10 10.00 7.43
N SER A 460 10.91 9.68 6.93
CA SER A 460 10.69 9.48 5.50
C SER A 460 9.24 9.74 5.12
N ALA A 461 8.96 9.89 3.83
CA ALA A 461 7.60 9.95 3.31
C ALA A 461 6.79 8.67 3.56
N THR A 462 7.44 7.51 3.71
CA THR A 462 6.71 6.24 3.90
C THR A 462 5.98 6.21 5.24
N ASP A 463 4.72 5.79 5.21
CA ASP A 463 3.82 5.67 6.34
C ASP A 463 4.19 4.46 7.21
N ARG A 464 5.30 4.59 7.96
CA ARG A 464 5.83 3.57 8.86
C ARG A 464 6.50 4.23 10.05
N HIS A 465 6.41 3.57 11.20
CA HIS A 465 7.14 3.97 12.39
C HIS A 465 8.66 3.95 12.17
N ARG A 466 9.37 4.84 12.86
CA ARG A 466 10.82 4.92 12.89
C ARG A 466 11.32 4.81 14.31
N GLN A 467 12.57 4.38 14.47
CA GLN A 467 13.21 4.46 15.78
C GLN A 467 13.30 5.93 16.18
N SER A 468 12.83 6.25 17.38
CA SER A 468 12.86 7.62 17.87
C SER A 468 14.28 8.07 18.14
N THR A 469 14.52 9.38 17.95
CA THR A 469 15.77 10.07 18.30
C THR A 469 15.49 11.17 19.31
N ASP A 470 16.44 11.42 20.21
CA ASP A 470 16.38 12.56 21.13
C ASP A 470 16.87 13.86 20.46
N HIS A 471 17.57 13.75 19.33
CA HIS A 471 18.08 14.89 18.60
C HIS A 471 17.08 15.41 17.55
N PRO A 472 16.97 16.75 17.39
CA PRO A 472 16.10 17.30 16.36
C PRO A 472 16.55 16.89 14.95
N ILE A 473 15.59 16.40 14.16
CA ILE A 473 15.74 16.07 12.75
C ILE A 473 15.73 17.38 11.95
N LYS A 474 16.77 17.61 11.15
CA LYS A 474 17.00 18.87 10.44
C LYS A 474 16.47 18.78 9.01
N PHE A 475 15.70 19.78 8.59
CA PHE A 475 15.29 19.98 7.20
C PHE A 475 16.06 21.17 6.63
N ILE A 476 16.98 20.86 5.71
CA ILE A 476 17.92 21.81 5.10
C ILE A 476 17.52 22.05 3.66
N LEU A 477 17.51 23.29 3.19
CA LEU A 477 17.26 23.54 1.76
C LEU A 477 18.29 22.85 0.89
N ARG A 478 17.85 22.28 -0.24
CA ARG A 478 18.73 21.80 -1.30
C ARG A 478 19.36 22.93 -2.11
N ARG A 479 18.72 24.09 -2.17
CA ARG A 479 19.26 25.23 -2.89
C ARG A 479 20.32 25.95 -2.06
N HIS A 480 21.40 26.39 -2.71
CA HIS A 480 22.40 27.25 -2.10
C HIS A 480 21.73 28.48 -1.47
N PRO A 481 22.07 28.84 -0.20
CA PRO A 481 23.26 28.46 0.56
C PRO A 481 23.13 27.19 1.42
N TYR A 482 22.18 26.29 1.15
CA TYR A 482 21.94 25.09 1.96
C TYR A 482 21.59 25.42 3.41
N SER A 483 20.75 26.45 3.58
CA SER A 483 20.33 26.91 4.90
C SER A 483 19.41 25.89 5.57
N LEU A 484 19.65 25.63 6.85
CA LEU A 484 18.68 24.98 7.73
C LEU A 484 17.37 25.79 7.77
N LYS A 485 16.23 25.16 7.50
CA LYS A 485 14.92 25.83 7.48
C LYS A 485 14.08 25.56 8.72
N PHE A 486 13.98 24.30 9.11
CA PHE A 486 13.24 23.93 10.32
C PHE A 486 13.78 22.62 10.89
N LYS A 487 13.35 22.29 12.10
CA LYS A 487 13.69 21.05 12.78
C LYS A 487 12.43 20.43 13.37
N ILE A 488 12.41 19.11 13.45
CA ILE A 488 11.37 18.35 14.14
C ILE A 488 12.03 17.51 15.22
N LYS A 489 11.53 17.63 16.45
CA LYS A 489 11.92 16.78 17.58
C LYS A 489 10.68 15.99 18.00
N PRO A 490 10.69 14.64 17.93
CA PRO A 490 9.52 13.83 18.22
C PRO A 490 9.24 13.65 19.72
N GLY A 491 10.26 13.80 20.56
CA GLY A 491 10.13 13.66 22.01
C GLY A 491 9.81 14.97 22.73
N PRO A 492 9.77 14.93 24.08
CA PRO A 492 9.54 16.10 24.91
C PRO A 492 10.63 17.17 24.75
N GLU A 493 10.30 18.41 25.06
CA GLU A 493 11.19 19.56 24.84
C GLU A 493 12.51 19.42 25.61
N ALA A 494 12.43 19.05 26.88
CA ALA A 494 13.59 18.83 27.76
C ALA A 494 14.42 17.58 27.40
N GLY A 495 13.94 16.74 26.47
CA GLY A 495 14.49 15.43 26.22
C GLY A 495 14.01 14.41 27.25
N SER A 496 14.21 13.13 26.97
CA SER A 496 13.77 12.08 27.87
C SER A 496 14.84 11.78 28.91
N MET A 497 14.48 11.83 30.20
CA MET A 497 15.36 11.36 31.28
C MET A 497 15.57 9.84 31.23
N ASP A 498 14.59 9.10 30.72
CA ASP A 498 14.68 7.65 30.62
C ASP A 498 15.21 7.20 29.24
N GLY A 499 16.52 7.03 29.16
CA GLY A 499 17.23 6.58 27.96
C GLY A 499 17.15 5.07 27.69
N ARG A 500 16.51 4.27 28.56
CA ARG A 500 16.52 2.79 28.43
C ARG A 500 15.36 2.24 27.60
N ALA A 501 14.23 2.94 27.53
CA ALA A 501 13.07 2.46 26.80
C ALA A 501 13.22 2.67 25.28
N LYS A 502 13.12 1.59 24.49
CA LYS A 502 13.01 1.68 23.03
C LYS A 502 11.73 2.45 22.68
N LYS A 503 11.90 3.57 21.97
CA LYS A 503 10.82 4.45 21.52
C LYS A 503 10.72 4.42 20.01
N ILE A 504 9.48 4.50 19.54
CA ILE A 504 9.18 4.64 18.12
C ILE A 504 8.48 5.97 17.88
N SER A 505 8.67 6.55 16.70
CA SER A 505 8.04 7.78 16.28
C SER A 505 7.29 7.58 14.97
N SER A 506 6.11 8.19 14.87
CA SER A 506 5.41 8.41 13.61
C SER A 506 5.33 9.91 13.35
N PHE A 507 5.24 10.26 12.06
CA PHE A 507 5.21 11.65 11.62
C PHE A 507 4.08 11.82 10.62
N LEU A 508 3.12 12.67 10.95
CA LEU A 508 1.96 12.95 10.11
C LEU A 508 2.09 14.37 9.60
N PHE A 509 2.53 14.53 8.36
CA PHE A 509 2.59 15.84 7.72
C PHE A 509 1.30 16.11 6.97
N HIS A 510 0.78 17.32 7.14
CA HIS A 510 -0.28 17.80 6.28
C HIS A 510 0.27 17.95 4.85
N PRO A 511 -0.48 17.55 3.81
CA PRO A 511 -0.01 17.59 2.42
C PRO A 511 0.12 19.00 1.81
N ILE A 512 -0.33 20.05 2.51
CA ILE A 512 -0.51 21.40 1.94
C ILE A 512 -0.16 22.47 2.97
N LEU A 513 -0.68 22.36 4.20
CA LEU A 513 -0.42 23.35 5.23
C LEU A 513 0.95 23.11 5.89
N PRO A 514 1.61 24.16 6.42
CA PRO A 514 2.85 24.01 7.19
C PRO A 514 2.55 23.48 8.59
N LEU A 515 1.99 22.28 8.65
CA LEU A 515 1.54 21.58 9.84
C LEU A 515 2.05 20.14 9.81
N ALA A 516 2.60 19.68 10.93
CA ALA A 516 2.98 18.29 11.13
C ALA A 516 2.75 17.88 12.58
N LEU A 517 2.39 16.63 12.79
CA LEU A 517 2.36 15.96 14.08
C LEU A 517 3.58 15.05 14.17
N SER A 518 4.26 15.06 15.30
CA SER A 518 5.12 13.94 15.69
C SER A 518 4.52 13.23 16.88
N VAL A 519 4.43 11.90 16.78
CA VAL A 519 3.86 11.05 17.83
C VAL A 519 4.95 10.09 18.26
N GLN A 520 5.38 10.20 19.52
CA GLN A 520 6.35 9.29 20.13
C GLN A 520 5.62 8.31 21.05
N GLN A 521 5.86 7.03 20.82
CA GLN A 521 5.28 5.94 21.60
C GLN A 521 6.39 5.17 22.32
N THR A 522 6.17 4.88 23.61
CA THR A 522 6.94 3.87 24.34
C THR A 522 6.21 2.53 24.22
N LEU A 523 6.98 1.44 24.22
CA LEU A 523 6.40 0.08 24.12
C LEU A 523 5.57 -0.33 25.34
N PHE A 524 5.58 0.45 26.42
CA PHE A 524 5.00 0.11 27.71
C PHE A 524 3.86 1.05 28.09
N LEU A 525 2.65 0.83 27.55
CA LEU A 525 1.32 1.34 27.99
C LEU A 525 1.17 2.83 28.39
N GLN A 526 2.20 3.65 28.27
CA GLN A 526 2.18 5.07 28.57
C GLN A 526 1.48 5.80 27.43
N PRO A 527 0.81 6.92 27.74
CA PRO A 527 0.23 7.78 26.72
C PRO A 527 1.32 8.23 25.73
N SER A 528 0.92 8.34 24.47
CA SER A 528 1.82 8.82 23.42
C SER A 528 2.16 10.29 23.67
N VAL A 529 3.41 10.68 23.45
CA VAL A 529 3.79 12.09 23.43
C VAL A 529 3.48 12.63 22.04
N VAL A 530 2.63 13.67 21.97
CA VAL A 530 2.26 14.31 20.71
C VAL A 530 2.78 15.74 20.70
N ASN A 531 3.53 16.08 19.65
CA ASN A 531 3.96 17.45 19.39
C ASN A 531 3.33 17.96 18.09
N ILE A 532 2.95 19.24 18.09
CA ILE A 532 2.41 19.91 16.90
C ILE A 532 3.44 20.92 16.40
N HIS A 533 3.92 20.69 15.19
CA HIS A 533 4.83 21.59 14.47
C HIS A 533 4.02 22.40 13.48
N PHE A 534 4.03 23.72 13.61
CA PHE A 534 3.24 24.59 12.74
C PHE A 534 3.97 25.88 12.42
N ARG A 535 3.45 26.64 11.46
CA ARG A 535 3.93 28.00 11.21
C ARG A 535 3.17 28.99 12.10
N ARG A 536 3.89 29.64 13.01
CA ARG A 536 3.35 30.78 13.77
C ARG A 536 3.13 31.97 12.86
#